data_AF-A0A967JVJ5-F1
#
_entry.id   AF-A0A967JVJ5-F1
#
_cell.length_a   1.000
_cell.length_b   1.000
_cell.length_c   1.000
_cell.angle_alpha   90.00
_cell.angle_beta   90.00
_cell.angle_gamma   90.00
#
_symmetry.space_group_name_H-M   'P 1'
#
loop_
_entity.id
_entity.type
_entity.pdbx_description
1 polymer ?
#
loop_
_entity_poly.entity_id
_entity_poly.type
_entity_poly.pdbx_seq_one_letter_code
_entity_poly.pdbx_strand_id
1 'polypeptide(L)'
;MVLAFALLHGFAWGVRGPLMGSIRADYFGRRAFGVIMGIANIFAMVGMIIGPLLVGVVVDRTDSYEGAFLLLAALGAAASSFFLLA
;
A
#
# COMPACT_ATOMS: atom_id res chain seq x y z
N MET A 1 1.94 -15.08 17.26
CA MET A 1 1.64 -13.82 16.54
C MET A 1 2.31 -13.71 15.17
N VAL A 2 3.61 -14.03 15.04
CA VAL A 2 4.33 -13.92 13.75
C VAL A 2 3.69 -14.73 12.61
N LEU A 3 3.25 -15.97 12.87
CA LEU A 3 2.56 -16.80 11.87
C LEU A 3 1.25 -16.16 11.37
N ALA A 4 0.44 -15.62 12.29
CA ALA A 4 -0.79 -14.93 11.92
C ALA A 4 -0.51 -13.68 11.07
N PHE A 5 0.50 -12.89 11.46
CA PHE A 5 0.96 -11.75 10.66
C PHE A 5 1.42 -12.18 9.26
N ALA A 6 2.28 -13.18 9.17
CA ALA A 6 2.82 -13.64 7.89
C ALA A 6 1.72 -14.15 6.94
N LEU A 7 0.76 -14.90 7.46
CA LEU A 7 -0.37 -15.40 6.69
C LEU A 7 -1.27 -14.25 6.21
N LEU A 8 -1.68 -13.35 7.11
CA LEU A 8 -2.57 -12.24 6.77
C LEU A 8 -1.90 -11.24 5.82
N HIS A 9 -0.66 -10.84 6.12
CA HIS A 9 0.09 -9.90 5.31
C HIS A 9 0.44 -10.50 3.95
N GLY A 10 0.91 -11.76 3.92
CA GLY A 10 1.23 -12.47 2.68
C GLY A 10 0.02 -12.67 1.79
N PHE A 11 -1.13 -13.06 2.37
CA PHE A 11 -2.38 -13.17 1.62
C PHE A 11 -2.84 -11.83 1.06
N ALA A 12 -2.85 -10.77 1.88
CA ALA A 12 -3.23 -9.43 1.44
C ALA A 12 -2.34 -8.93 0.28
N TRP A 13 -1.03 -9.15 0.37
CA TRP A 13 -0.08 -8.80 -0.70
C TRP A 13 -0.28 -9.62 -1.97
N GLY A 14 -0.52 -10.93 -1.84
CA GLY A 14 -0.76 -11.83 -2.97
C GLY A 14 -2.04 -11.48 -3.73
N VAL A 15 -3.11 -11.15 -3.01
CA VAL A 15 -4.42 -10.78 -3.58
C VAL A 15 -4.38 -9.40 -4.25
N ARG A 16 -3.60 -8.45 -3.71
CA ARG A 16 -3.48 -7.09 -4.25
C ARG A 16 -3.03 -7.06 -5.71
N GLY A 17 -2.02 -7.85 -6.09
CA GLY A 17 -1.44 -7.82 -7.44
C GLY A 17 -2.48 -8.04 -8.57
N PRO A 18 -3.20 -9.17 -8.56
CA PRO A 18 -4.27 -9.45 -9.53
C PRO A 18 -5.44 -8.45 -9.46
N LEU A 19 -5.82 -7.99 -8.27
CA LEU A 19 -6.92 -7.02 -8.08
C LEU A 19 -6.60 -5.65 -8.69
N MET A 20 -5.38 -5.14 -8.52
CA MET A 20 -5.00 -3.86 -9.11
C MET A 20 -5.09 -3.87 -10.64
N GLY A 21 -4.75 -5.01 -11.27
CA GLY A 21 -4.81 -5.17 -12.72
C GLY A 21 -6.24 -5.26 -13.24
N SER A 22 -7.08 -6.08 -12.60
CA SER A 22 -8.48 -6.29 -13.00
C SER A 22 -9.33 -5.02 -12.84
N ILE A 23 -9.31 -4.38 -11.67
CA ILE A 23 -10.09 -3.14 -11.42
C ILE A 23 -9.76 -2.08 -12.48
N ARG A 24 -8.49 -1.86 -12.79
CA ARG A 24 -8.08 -0.84 -13.77
C ARG A 24 -8.44 -1.22 -15.20
N ALA A 25 -8.42 -2.51 -15.53
CA ALA A 25 -8.85 -2.98 -16.84
C ALA A 25 -10.36 -2.79 -17.04
N ASP A 26 -11.15 -3.01 -15.98
CA ASP A 26 -12.60 -2.81 -15.98
C ASP A 26 -12.98 -1.32 -16.05
N TYR A 27 -12.29 -0.47 -15.27
CA TYR A 27 -12.57 0.97 -15.23
C TYR A 27 -12.13 1.74 -16.48
N PHE A 28 -10.95 1.44 -17.01
CA PHE A 28 -10.33 2.27 -18.06
C PHE A 28 -10.25 1.59 -19.43
N GLY A 29 -10.59 0.31 -19.50
CA GLY A 29 -10.41 -0.49 -20.70
C GLY A 29 -8.93 -0.71 -21.06
N ARG A 30 -8.71 -1.50 -22.11
CA ARG A 30 -7.39 -2.05 -22.44
C ARG A 30 -6.49 -1.12 -23.27
N ARG A 31 -7.05 -0.08 -23.89
CA ARG A 31 -6.34 0.74 -24.92
C ARG A 31 -5.25 1.65 -24.31
N ALA A 32 -5.52 2.25 -23.16
CA ALA A 32 -4.59 3.16 -22.47
C ALA A 32 -4.02 2.57 -21.17
N PHE A 33 -4.22 1.27 -20.93
CA PHE A 33 -3.91 0.61 -19.66
C PHE A 33 -2.44 0.82 -19.23
N GLY A 34 -1.48 0.68 -20.16
CA GLY A 34 -0.07 0.86 -19.87
C GLY A 34 0.29 2.28 -19.42
N VAL A 35 -0.30 3.31 -20.02
CA VAL A 35 -0.07 4.72 -19.64
C VAL A 35 -0.63 5.00 -18.25
N ILE A 36 -1.85 4.52 -17.97
CA ILE A 36 -2.50 4.69 -16.66
C ILE A 36 -1.70 3.99 -15.57
N MET A 37 -1.24 2.77 -15.83
CA MET A 37 -0.36 2.02 -14.91
C MET A 37 0.96 2.75 -14.67
N GLY A 38 1.57 3.31 -15.72
CA GLY A 38 2.82 4.08 -15.62
C GLY A 38 2.65 5.32 -14.74
N ILE A 39 1.62 6.13 -15.00
CA ILE A 39 1.34 7.34 -14.21
C ILE A 39 1.01 6.97 -12.77
N ALA A 40 0.18 5.95 -12.55
CA ALA A 40 -0.16 5.49 -11.19
C ALA A 40 1.08 5.01 -10.42
N ASN A 41 2.06 4.41 -11.11
CA ASN A 41 3.28 3.95 -10.46
C ASN A 41 4.16 5.11 -9.97
N ILE A 42 4.17 6.25 -10.66
CA ILE A 42 4.90 7.45 -10.20
C ILE A 42 4.39 7.88 -8.81
N PHE A 43 3.07 7.94 -8.64
CA PHE A 43 2.48 8.25 -7.34
C PHE A 43 2.75 7.16 -6.29
N ALA A 44 2.74 5.88 -6.68
CA ALA A 44 3.09 4.79 -5.78
C ALA A 44 4.55 4.87 -5.28
N MET A 45 5.48 5.27 -6.15
CA MET A 45 6.90 5.44 -5.80
C MET A 45 7.10 6.52 -4.75
N VAL A 46 6.34 7.62 -4.80
CA VAL A 46 6.36 8.65 -3.75
C VAL A 46 6.05 8.03 -2.38
N GLY A 47 5.02 7.19 -2.30
CA GLY A 47 4.69 6.45 -1.07
C GLY A 47 5.81 5.50 -0.62
N MET A 48 6.46 4.79 -1.55
CA MET A 48 7.58 3.90 -1.23
C MET A 48 8.81 4.63 -0.70
N ILE A 49 9.02 5.89 -1.10
CA ILE A 49 10.12 6.72 -0.60
C ILE A 49 9.75 7.30 0.78
N ILE A 50 8.55 7.87 0.90
CA ILE A 50 8.10 8.54 2.12
C ILE A 50 7.91 7.56 3.27
N GLY A 51 7.43 6.33 3.01
CA GLY A 51 7.13 5.34 4.05
C GLY A 51 8.31 5.04 4.99
N PRO A 52 9.48 4.57 4.47
CA PRO A 52 10.66 4.32 5.29
C PRO A 52 11.21 5.57 5.98
N LEU A 53 11.16 6.73 5.31
CA LEU A 53 11.57 8.01 5.89
C LEU A 53 10.72 8.38 7.10
N LEU A 54 9.38 8.27 6.99
CA LEU A 54 8.48 8.53 8.11
C LEU A 54 8.74 7.57 9.27
N VAL A 55 8.92 6.28 9.00
CA VAL A 55 9.24 5.29 10.03
C VAL A 55 10.55 5.64 10.72
N GLY A 56 11.62 5.91 9.97
CA GLY A 56 12.93 6.28 10.53
C GLY A 56 12.82 7.50 11.43
N VAL A 57 12.16 8.55 10.96
CA VAL A 57 11.97 9.80 11.70
C VAL A 57 11.15 9.63 12.99
N VAL A 58 10.19 8.69 13.03
CA VAL A 58 9.42 8.36 14.24
C VAL A 58 10.27 7.54 15.20
N VAL A 59 10.98 6.53 14.69
CA VAL A 59 11.84 5.65 15.50
C VAL A 59 12.99 6.44 16.12
N ASP A 60 13.66 7.30 15.36
CA ASP A 60 14.76 8.14 15.84
C ASP A 60 14.37 9.07 17.00
N ARG A 61 13.08 9.39 17.16
CA ARG A 61 12.58 10.25 18.25
C ARG A 61 11.95 9.49 19.40
N THR A 62 11.53 8.26 19.19
CA THR A 62 10.75 7.49 20.16
C THR A 62 11.48 6.25 20.66
N ASP A 63 12.62 5.91 20.04
CA ASP A 63 13.40 4.68 20.25
C ASP A 63 12.53 3.40 20.14
N SER A 64 11.39 3.47 19.45
CA SER A 64 10.42 2.38 19.35
C SER A 64 9.77 2.30 17.97
N TYR A 65 9.62 1.07 17.47
CA TYR A 65 8.92 0.78 16.22
C TYR A 65 7.40 0.70 16.38
N GLU A 66 6.89 0.61 17.61
CA GLU A 66 5.46 0.41 17.83
C GLU A 66 4.63 1.58 17.29
N GLY A 67 5.01 2.81 17.64
CA GLY A 67 4.35 4.02 17.13
C GLY A 67 4.46 4.16 15.61
N ALA A 68 5.59 3.77 15.03
CA ALA A 68 5.79 3.81 13.59
C ALA A 68 4.92 2.78 12.85
N PHE A 69 4.79 1.56 13.37
CA PHE A 69 3.91 0.55 12.78
C PHE A 69 2.44 0.87 12.96
N LEU A 70 2.03 1.47 14.08
CA LEU A 70 0.66 1.95 14.28
C LEU A 70 0.31 3.07 13.28
N LEU A 71 1.23 3.99 13.03
CA LEU A 71 1.06 5.02 12.00
C LEU A 71 0.89 4.40 10.60
N LEU A 72 1.75 3.46 10.23
CA LEU A 72 1.63 2.75 8.95
C LEU A 72 0.33 1.95 8.85
N ALA A 73 -0.11 1.32 9.94
CA ALA A 73 -1.37 0.58 9.99
C ALA A 73 -2.58 1.52 9.78
N ALA A 74 -2.58 2.69 10.41
CA ALA A 74 -3.63 3.70 10.25
C ALA A 74 -3.69 4.25 8.81
N LEU A 75 -2.54 4.57 8.21
CA LEU A 75 -2.45 5.00 6.81
C LEU A 75 -2.92 3.91 5.85
N GLY A 76 -2.52 2.66 6.10
CA GLY A 76 -2.96 1.50 5.33
C GLY A 76 -4.47 1.29 5.42
N ALA A 77 -5.06 1.36 6.62
CA ALA A 77 -6.49 1.25 6.82
C ALA A 77 -7.28 2.36 6.10
N ALA A 78 -6.79 3.60 6.18
CA ALA A 78 -7.37 4.72 5.44
C ALA A 78 -7.30 4.48 3.92
N ALA A 79 -6.15 4.03 3.39
CA ALA A 79 -5.99 3.69 1.98
C ALA A 79 -6.92 2.55 1.53
N SER A 80 -7.11 1.52 2.37
CA SER A 80 -8.02 0.41 2.10
C SER A 80 -9.49 0.87 2.01
N SER A 81 -9.88 1.90 2.77
CA SER A 81 -11.25 2.44 2.67
C SER A 81 -11.56 3.02 1.29
N PHE A 82 -10.58 3.64 0.61
CA PHE A 82 -10.77 4.10 -0.77
C PHE A 82 -10.99 2.96 -1.76
N PHE A 83 -10.40 1.78 -1.52
CA PHE A 83 -10.67 0.59 -2.32
C PHE A 83 -12.06 0.00 -2.07
N LEU A 84 -12.66 0.22 -0.89
CA LEU A 84 -14.03 -0.21 -0.60
C LEU A 84 -15.08 0.70 -1.23
N LEU A 85 -14.71 1.96 -1.52
CA LEU A 85 -15.59 2.98 -2.10
C LEU A 85 -15.48 3.09 -3.62
N ALA A 86 -14.54 2.36 -4.23
CA ALA A 86 -14.32 2.27 -5.68
C ALA A 86 -14.92 0.97 -6.22
#